data_AF-A0A8T5XKP2-F1
#
_entry.id   AF-A0A8T5XKP2-F1
#
_cell.length_a   1.000
_cell.length_b   1.000
_cell.length_c   1.000
_cell.angle_alpha   90.00
_cell.angle_beta   90.00
_cell.angle_gamma   90.00
#
_symmetry.space_group_name_H-M   'P 1'
#
loop_
_entity.id
_entity.type
_entity.pdbx_description
1 polymer ?
#
loop_
_entity_poly.entity_id
_entity_poly.type
_entity_poly.pdbx_seq_one_letter_code
_entity_poly.pdbx_strand_id
1 'polypeptide(L)'
;MAAFIKNLNEYINHHKIKKSFIIKRTGIEKNKFSRLLNSKQDIRYEDMKVIAEALGKEISFFLQDELELTSTDYKKTVSIGFYMGAPDEDKKELANLTFDFLEHIDAILGINKKLKKDALEVSDYEI
;
A
#
# COMPACT_ATOMS: atom_id res chain seq x y z
N MET A 1 -15.28 15.80 -11.03
CA MET A 1 -14.29 14.95 -11.75
C MET A 1 -12.85 15.45 -11.61
N ALA A 2 -12.54 16.72 -11.92
CA ALA A 2 -11.17 17.24 -11.84
C ALA A 2 -10.54 17.15 -10.43
N ALA A 3 -11.34 17.37 -9.38
CA ALA A 3 -10.92 17.19 -7.99
C ALA A 3 -10.40 15.78 -7.69
N PHE A 4 -11.07 14.73 -8.20
CA PHE A 4 -10.65 13.35 -8.01
C PHE A 4 -9.25 13.08 -8.56
N ILE A 5 -8.97 13.47 -9.80
CA ILE A 5 -7.66 13.25 -10.44
C ILE A 5 -6.56 14.06 -9.76
N LYS A 6 -6.85 15.30 -9.36
CA LYS A 6 -5.93 16.13 -8.58
C LYS A 6 -5.55 15.44 -7.27
N ASN A 7 -6.56 15.09 -6.47
CA ASN A 7 -6.38 14.48 -5.14
C ASN A 7 -5.74 13.09 -5.24
N LEU A 8 -6.07 12.31 -6.27
CA LEU A 8 -5.43 11.02 -6.55
C LEU A 8 -3.94 11.19 -6.85
N ASN A 9 -3.57 12.15 -7.71
CA ASN A 9 -2.16 12.41 -8.02
C ASN A 9 -1.40 12.87 -6.77
N GLU A 10 -2.01 13.71 -5.94
CA GLU A 10 -1.43 14.19 -4.68
C GLU A 10 -1.20 13.03 -3.70
N TYR A 11 -2.20 12.17 -3.52
CA TYR A 11 -2.11 10.95 -2.70
C TYR A 11 -1.01 10.00 -3.17
N ILE A 12 -0.95 9.73 -4.48
CA ILE A 12 0.08 8.87 -5.10
C ILE A 12 1.48 9.43 -4.82
N ASN A 13 1.67 10.74 -4.97
CA ASN A 13 2.95 11.39 -4.77
C ASN A 13 3.36 11.40 -3.29
N HIS A 14 2.43 11.75 -2.39
CA HIS A 14 2.67 11.80 -0.95
C HIS A 14 3.09 10.44 -0.39
N HIS A 15 2.38 9.38 -0.76
CA HIS A 15 2.67 8.02 -0.31
C HIS A 15 3.69 7.27 -1.18
N LYS A 16 4.26 7.91 -2.20
CA LYS A 16 5.22 7.33 -3.16
C LYS A 16 4.74 6.02 -3.80
N ILE A 17 3.45 5.94 -4.11
CA ILE A 17 2.84 4.73 -4.66
C ILE A 17 3.26 4.57 -6.13
N LYS A 18 3.78 3.40 -6.47
CA LYS A 18 4.11 3.08 -7.88
C LYS A 18 2.82 2.98 -8.71
N LYS A 19 2.73 3.72 -9.82
CA LYS A 19 1.59 3.65 -10.75
C LYS A 19 1.32 2.23 -11.27
N SER A 20 2.38 1.42 -11.45
CA SER A 20 2.28 0.01 -11.84
C SER A 20 1.56 -0.86 -10.81
N PHE A 21 1.65 -0.54 -9.52
CA PHE A 21 0.91 -1.24 -8.47
C PHE A 21 -0.60 -1.03 -8.63
N ILE A 22 -1.03 0.23 -8.85
CA ILE A 22 -2.44 0.58 -9.05
C ILE A 22 -2.96 -0.10 -10.32
N ILE A 23 -2.21 -0.04 -11.42
CA ILE A 23 -2.56 -0.73 -12.68
C ILE A 23 -2.78 -2.23 -12.44
N LYS A 24 -1.85 -2.89 -11.74
CA LYS A 24 -1.94 -4.33 -11.48
C LYS A 24 -3.14 -4.69 -10.58
N ARG A 25 -3.45 -3.85 -9.59
CA ARG A 25 -4.52 -4.09 -8.62
C ARG A 25 -5.92 -3.79 -9.19
N THR A 26 -6.01 -2.83 -10.10
CA THR A 26 -7.27 -2.39 -10.72
C THR A 26 -7.58 -3.11 -12.03
N GLY A 27 -6.57 -3.66 -12.71
CA GLY A 27 -6.71 -4.21 -14.07
C GLY A 27 -6.88 -3.13 -15.15
N ILE A 28 -6.77 -1.84 -14.82
CA ILE A 28 -6.88 -0.75 -15.79
C ILE A 28 -5.68 -0.78 -16.73
N GLU A 29 -5.95 -0.75 -18.05
CA GLU A 29 -4.93 -0.70 -19.08
C GLU A 29 -3.97 0.48 -18.87
N LYS A 30 -2.66 0.25 -19.01
CA LYS A 30 -1.61 1.21 -18.66
C LYS A 30 -1.78 2.56 -19.34
N ASN A 31 -2.10 2.58 -20.64
CA ASN A 31 -2.27 3.82 -21.39
C ASN A 31 -3.57 4.53 -21.01
N LYS A 32 -4.65 3.79 -20.74
CA LYS A 32 -5.88 4.35 -20.14
C LYS A 32 -5.56 5.02 -18.80
N PHE A 33 -4.91 4.34 -17.87
CA PHE A 33 -4.57 4.92 -16.56
C PHE A 33 -3.69 6.17 -16.71
N SER A 34 -2.71 6.14 -17.60
CA SER A 34 -1.89 7.32 -17.91
C SER A 34 -2.73 8.48 -18.47
N ARG A 35 -3.66 8.23 -19.38
CA ARG A 35 -4.54 9.27 -19.93
C ARG A 35 -5.44 9.88 -18.86
N LEU A 36 -5.99 9.06 -17.96
CA LEU A 36 -6.81 9.51 -16.83
C LEU A 36 -6.01 10.46 -15.91
N LEU A 37 -4.81 10.05 -15.48
CA LEU A 37 -3.98 10.86 -14.56
C LEU A 37 -3.53 12.19 -15.15
N ASN A 38 -3.41 12.27 -16.47
CA ASN A 38 -3.02 13.48 -17.20
C ASN A 38 -4.23 14.29 -17.71
N SER A 39 -5.45 13.94 -17.29
CA SER A 39 -6.69 14.58 -17.74
C SER A 39 -6.88 14.61 -19.27
N LYS A 40 -6.24 13.67 -19.99
CA LYS A 40 -6.41 13.48 -21.44
C LYS A 40 -7.67 12.66 -21.78
N GLN A 41 -8.28 12.05 -20.78
CA GLN A 41 -9.51 11.30 -20.87
C GLN A 41 -10.31 11.55 -19.59
N ASP A 42 -11.62 11.79 -19.74
CA ASP A 42 -12.50 11.92 -18.59
C ASP A 42 -12.61 10.61 -17.81
N ILE A 43 -12.55 10.74 -16.50
CA ILE A 43 -12.70 9.63 -15.57
C ILE A 43 -14.18 9.35 -15.32
N ARG A 44 -14.58 8.08 -15.50
CA ARG A 44 -15.93 7.61 -15.22
C ARG A 44 -16.08 7.20 -13.77
N TYR A 45 -17.32 7.10 -13.29
CA TYR A 45 -17.59 6.67 -11.93
C TYR A 45 -17.02 5.28 -11.63
N GLU A 46 -17.11 4.34 -12.58
CA GLU A 46 -16.56 2.98 -12.45
C GLU A 46 -15.04 3.00 -12.30
N ASP A 47 -14.36 3.88 -13.05
CA ASP A 47 -12.91 4.06 -12.94
C ASP A 47 -12.56 4.62 -11.55
N MET A 48 -13.31 5.60 -11.05
CA MET A 48 -13.11 6.14 -9.70
C MET A 48 -13.29 5.07 -8.63
N LYS A 49 -14.36 4.28 -8.72
CA LYS A 49 -14.69 3.22 -7.77
C LYS A 49 -13.57 2.20 -7.68
N VAL A 50 -13.16 1.63 -8.81
CA VAL A 50 -12.12 0.61 -8.86
C VAL A 50 -10.77 1.13 -8.36
N ILE A 51 -10.42 2.38 -8.69
CA ILE A 51 -9.17 3.00 -8.21
C ILE A 51 -9.23 3.25 -6.69
N ALA A 52 -10.34 3.78 -6.19
CA ALA A 52 -10.49 4.08 -4.77
C ALA A 52 -10.47 2.80 -3.92
N GLU A 53 -11.22 1.77 -4.34
CA GLU A 53 -11.23 0.45 -3.69
C GLU A 53 -9.83 -0.20 -3.70
N ALA A 54 -9.09 -0.11 -4.81
CA ALA A 54 -7.72 -0.61 -4.89
C ALA A 54 -6.76 0.09 -3.91
N LEU A 55 -7.05 1.33 -3.53
CA LEU A 55 -6.29 2.11 -2.55
C LEU A 55 -6.87 2.00 -1.12
N GLY A 56 -7.93 1.22 -0.92
CA GLY A 56 -8.59 1.05 0.38
C GLY A 56 -9.27 2.33 0.88
N LYS A 57 -9.81 3.13 -0.05
CA LYS A 57 -10.49 4.40 0.23
C LYS A 57 -11.86 4.42 -0.44
N GLU A 58 -12.73 5.26 0.10
CA GLU A 58 -14.00 5.60 -0.54
C GLU A 58 -13.78 6.63 -1.66
N ILE A 59 -14.67 6.68 -2.65
CA ILE A 59 -14.61 7.71 -3.71
C ILE A 59 -14.67 9.12 -3.10
N SER A 60 -15.50 9.30 -2.07
CA SER A 60 -15.70 10.57 -1.37
C SER A 60 -14.39 11.13 -0.80
N PHE A 61 -13.44 10.30 -0.38
CA PHE A 61 -12.12 10.71 0.10
C PHE A 61 -11.37 11.55 -0.96
N PHE A 62 -11.43 11.15 -2.22
CA PHE A 62 -10.77 11.87 -3.32
C PHE A 62 -11.61 13.02 -3.88
N LEU A 63 -12.87 13.16 -3.47
CA LEU A 63 -13.75 14.25 -3.89
C LEU A 63 -13.80 15.42 -2.90
N GLN A 64 -13.05 15.34 -1.80
CA GLN A 64 -12.93 16.42 -0.82
C GLN A 64 -12.32 17.69 -1.45
N ASP A 65 -12.77 18.86 -1.02
CA ASP A 65 -12.24 20.15 -1.47
C ASP A 65 -10.76 20.32 -1.08
N GLU A 66 -10.42 19.85 0.11
CA GLU A 66 -9.06 19.86 0.66
C GLU A 66 -8.72 18.44 1.13
N LEU A 67 -7.67 17.84 0.56
CA LEU A 67 -7.26 16.48 0.86
C LEU A 67 -6.39 16.47 2.11
N GLU A 68 -6.95 16.01 3.23
CA GLU A 68 -6.17 15.83 4.47
C GLU A 68 -5.25 14.61 4.36
N LEU A 69 -4.04 14.85 3.87
CA LEU A 69 -2.98 13.86 3.88
C LEU A 69 -2.30 13.89 5.24
N THR A 70 -2.82 13.10 6.17
CA THR A 70 -2.06 12.80 7.38
C THR A 70 -0.79 12.09 6.94
N SER A 71 0.37 12.72 7.16
CA SER A 71 1.60 11.95 7.28
C SER A 71 1.33 10.98 8.42
N THR A 72 1.03 9.74 8.09
CA THR A 72 1.09 8.67 9.09
C THR A 72 2.52 8.73 9.59
N ASP A 73 2.71 9.39 10.74
CA ASP A 73 3.71 9.01 11.72
C ASP A 73 3.35 7.57 12.02
N TYR A 74 3.84 6.68 11.15
CA TYR A 74 3.81 5.27 11.41
C TYR A 74 4.50 5.16 12.75
N LYS A 75 3.72 4.92 13.80
CA LYS A 75 4.22 4.55 15.11
C LYS A 75 5.36 3.58 14.86
N LYS A 76 6.50 3.95 15.40
CA LYS A 76 7.87 3.60 15.00
C LYS A 76 8.19 2.09 14.99
N THR A 77 7.21 1.24 15.24
CA THR A 77 7.30 -0.22 15.34
C THR A 77 5.89 -0.80 15.14
N VAL A 78 5.60 -1.31 13.93
CA VAL A 78 4.51 -2.28 13.77
C VAL A 78 5.10 -3.61 14.22
N SER A 79 4.66 -4.12 15.38
CA SER A 79 4.99 -5.48 15.78
C SER A 79 4.13 -6.46 14.97
N ILE A 80 4.77 -7.38 14.27
CA ILE A 80 4.12 -8.45 13.52
C ILE A 80 4.39 -9.75 14.27
N GLY A 81 3.36 -10.32 14.89
CA GLY A 81 3.43 -11.64 15.52
C GLY A 81 3.13 -12.74 14.49
N PHE A 82 4.02 -13.72 14.36
CA PHE A 82 3.79 -14.91 13.54
C PHE A 82 3.35 -16.07 14.43
N TYR A 83 2.11 -16.52 14.25
CA TYR A 83 1.62 -17.73 14.91
C TYR A 83 1.97 -18.97 14.08
N MET A 84 2.90 -19.79 14.58
CA MET A 84 3.40 -20.97 13.84
C MET A 84 2.99 -22.33 14.43
N GLY A 85 2.20 -22.34 15.50
CA GLY A 85 1.89 -23.57 16.25
C GLY A 85 3.19 -24.19 16.76
N ALA A 86 3.39 -25.51 16.56
CA ALA A 86 4.68 -26.16 16.83
C ALA A 86 5.73 -25.75 15.77
N PRO A 87 6.82 -25.06 16.16
CA PRO A 87 7.83 -24.58 15.23
C PRO A 87 8.71 -25.74 14.73
N ASP A 88 8.59 -26.05 13.44
CA ASP A 88 9.44 -26.99 12.70
C ASP A 88 10.55 -26.23 11.96
N GLU A 89 11.61 -26.91 11.52
CA GLU A 89 12.78 -26.30 10.89
C GLU A 89 12.42 -25.55 9.60
N ASP A 90 11.58 -26.15 8.75
CA ASP A 90 11.02 -25.54 7.54
C ASP A 90 10.19 -24.27 7.84
N LYS A 91 9.45 -24.27 8.95
CA LYS A 91 8.63 -23.12 9.35
C LYS A 91 9.50 -21.97 9.84
N LYS A 92 10.60 -22.26 10.54
CA LYS A 92 11.58 -21.24 10.95
C LYS A 92 12.27 -20.62 9.74
N GLU A 93 12.62 -21.43 8.74
CA GLU A 93 13.18 -20.93 7.47
C GLU A 93 12.20 -20.01 6.75
N LEU A 94 10.93 -20.43 6.64
CA LEU A 94 9.87 -19.61 6.05
C LEU A 94 9.63 -18.29 6.80
N ALA A 95 9.67 -18.31 8.14
CA ALA A 95 9.56 -17.10 8.96
C ALA A 95 10.69 -16.11 8.65
N ASN A 96 11.93 -16.60 8.67
CA ASN A 96 13.12 -15.79 8.38
C ASN A 96 13.08 -15.20 6.98
N LEU A 97 12.70 -15.98 5.97
CA LEU A 97 12.56 -15.49 4.60
C LEU A 97 11.47 -14.43 4.48
N THR A 98 10.37 -14.59 5.22
CA THR A 98 9.30 -13.60 5.28
C THR A 98 9.76 -12.32 5.98
N PHE A 99 10.57 -12.43 7.04
CA PHE A 99 11.16 -11.28 7.72
C PHE A 99 12.14 -10.52 6.82
N ASP A 100 13.03 -11.23 6.13
CA ASP A 100 13.97 -10.63 5.20
C ASP A 100 13.24 -9.90 4.06
N PHE A 101 12.16 -10.50 3.54
CA PHE A 101 11.31 -9.85 2.54
C PHE A 101 10.64 -8.57 3.08
N LEU A 102 10.08 -8.63 4.29
CA LEU A 102 9.44 -7.47 4.92
C LEU A 102 10.44 -6.35 5.21
N GLU A 103 11.63 -6.68 5.73
CA GLU A 103 12.70 -5.71 6.03
C GLU A 103 13.15 -4.93 4.79
N HIS A 104 13.14 -5.58 3.61
CA HIS A 104 13.58 -5.00 2.33
C HIS A 104 12.41 -4.64 1.40
N ILE A 105 11.16 -4.69 1.89
CA ILE A 105 9.98 -4.42 1.05
C ILE A 105 9.96 -2.96 0.59
N ASP A 106 10.59 -2.07 1.34
CA ASP A 106 10.79 -0.66 1.01
C ASP A 106 11.64 -0.47 -0.26
N ALA A 107 12.70 -1.26 -0.44
CA ALA A 107 13.52 -1.26 -1.64
C ALA A 107 12.74 -1.76 -2.87
N ILE A 108 11.90 -2.78 -2.70
CA ILE A 108 11.05 -3.32 -3.77
C ILE A 108 9.92 -2.35 -4.12
N LEU A 109 9.28 -1.74 -3.13
CA LEU A 109 8.15 -0.84 -3.31
C LEU A 109 8.56 0.61 -3.61
N GLY A 110 9.82 0.99 -3.35
CA GLY A 110 10.32 2.36 -3.50
C GLY A 110 9.83 3.32 -2.40
N ILE A 111 9.40 2.78 -1.26
CA ILE A 111 8.78 3.53 -0.15
C ILE A 111 9.75 3.48 1.03
N ASN A 112 10.50 4.54 1.32
CA ASN A 112 11.48 4.61 2.43
C ASN A 112 10.85 4.31 3.81
N LYS A 113 10.77 3.04 4.23
CA LYS A 113 10.44 2.64 5.61
C LYS A 113 11.19 1.36 5.98
N LYS A 114 12.27 1.52 6.74
CA LYS A 114 12.96 0.40 7.39
C LYS A 114 12.09 -0.20 8.48
N LEU A 115 11.68 -1.45 8.33
CA LEU A 115 11.17 -2.25 9.45
C LEU A 115 12.38 -2.69 10.28
N LYS A 116 12.38 -2.41 11.58
CA LYS A 116 13.48 -2.82 12.47
C LYS A 116 13.18 -4.20 13.05
N LYS A 117 14.15 -5.10 12.92
CA LYS A 117 14.11 -6.48 13.42
C LYS A 117 13.81 -6.60 14.92
N ASP A 118 14.24 -5.60 15.72
CA ASP A 118 14.06 -5.58 17.18
C ASP A 118 12.60 -5.42 17.65
N ALA A 119 11.64 -5.21 16.75
CA ALA A 119 10.22 -5.07 17.06
C ALA A 119 9.40 -6.37 16.89
N LEU A 120 10.09 -7.50 16.65
CA LEU A 120 9.50 -8.78 16.32
C LEU A 120 9.77 -9.78 17.45
N GLU A 121 8.77 -9.97 18.31
CA GLU A 121 8.79 -11.01 19.34
C GLU A 121 8.08 -12.26 18.81
N VAL A 122 8.80 -13.39 18.80
CA VAL A 122 8.19 -14.71 18.65
C VAL A 122 7.72 -15.11 20.06
N SER A 123 6.41 -15.07 20.29
CA SER A 123 5.82 -15.54 21.55
C SER A 123 5.29 -16.95 21.37
N ASP A 124 5.95 -17.92 21.98
CA ASP A 124 5.39 -19.25 22.20
C ASP A 124 4.31 -19.12 23.29
N TYR A 125 3.04 -19.36 22.92
CA TYR A 125 1.99 -19.60 23.91
C TYR A 125 1.75 -21.11 23.96
N GLU A 126 2.21 -21.73 25.03
CA GLU A 126 1.75 -23.08 25.42
C GLU A 126 0.26 -22.99 25.80
N ILE A 127 -0.57 -23.82 25.17
CA ILE A 127 -2.00 -24.00 25.50
C ILE A 127 -2.12 -25.12 26.54
#